data_AF-A0A3B8W3Z0-F1
#
_entry.id   AF-A0A3B8W3Z0-F1
#
_cell.length_a   1.000
_cell.length_b   1.000
_cell.length_c   1.000
_cell.angle_alpha   90.00
_cell.angle_beta   90.00
_cell.angle_gamma   90.00
#
_symmetry.space_group_name_H-M   'P 1'
#
loop_
_entity.id
_entity.type
_entity.pdbx_description
1 polymer ?
#
loop_
_entity_poly.entity_id
_entity_poly.type
_entity_poly.pdbx_seq_one_letter_code
_entity_poly.pdbx_strand_id
1 'polypeptide(L)' 'SYFFLRALAMELNETLPGCRLVSAFSQNKDELILEFNDGRKSTFMKASLAPELTCLSFPESFARARKNSVDLFSPLL' A
#
# COMPACT_ATOMS: atom_id res chain seq x y z
N SER A 1 14.01 7.87 11.04
CA SER A 1 13.40 7.48 9.76
C SER A 1 14.34 7.31 8.56
N TYR A 2 15.65 7.03 8.73
CA TYR A 2 16.48 6.52 7.62
C TYR A 2 16.66 5.00 7.70
N PHE A 3 17.07 4.49 8.86
CA PHE A 3 17.31 3.06 9.05
C PHE A 3 16.07 2.19 8.85
N PHE A 4 14.89 2.66 9.27
CA PHE A 4 13.62 1.98 8.99
C PHE A 4 13.34 1.89 7.48
N LEU A 5 13.43 3.02 6.76
CA LEU A 5 13.20 3.03 5.32
C LEU A 5 14.25 2.20 4.56
N ARG A 6 15.50 2.17 5.04
CA ARG A 6 16.54 1.30 4.48
C ARG A 6 16.22 -0.18 4.69
N ALA A 7 15.85 -0.58 5.91
CA ALA A 7 15.43 -1.95 6.21
C ALA A 7 14.21 -2.35 5.40
N LEU A 8 13.21 -1.47 5.35
CA LEU A 8 12.01 -1.68 4.55
C LEU A 8 12.33 -1.79 3.05
N ALA A 9 13.19 -0.94 2.51
CA ALA A 9 13.57 -1.00 1.10
C ALA A 9 14.26 -2.33 0.76
N MET A 10 15.10 -2.87 1.66
CA MET A 10 15.70 -4.19 1.47
C MET A 10 14.62 -5.29 1.43
N GLU A 11 13.69 -5.29 2.38
CA GLU A 11 12.58 -6.26 2.42
C GLU A 11 11.69 -6.17 1.16
N LEU A 12 11.33 -4.95 0.74
CA LEU A 12 10.49 -4.74 -0.44
C LEU A 12 11.21 -5.16 -1.73
N ASN A 13 12.53 -5.00 -1.80
CA ASN A 13 13.32 -5.45 -2.94
C ASN A 13 13.36 -6.97 -3.08
N GLU A 14 13.14 -7.72 -2.00
CA GLU A 14 13.03 -9.18 -2.03
C GLU A 14 11.57 -9.66 -2.25
N THR A 15 10.58 -8.92 -1.74
CA THR A 15 9.17 -9.35 -1.71
C THR A 15 8.30 -8.85 -2.85
N LEU A 16 8.63 -7.70 -3.45
CA LEU A 16 7.87 -7.13 -4.58
C LEU A 16 8.31 -7.55 -5.99
N PRO A 17 9.47 -8.19 -6.26
CA PRO A 17 9.78 -8.67 -7.60
C PRO A 17 8.68 -9.58 -8.16
N GLY A 18 8.23 -9.29 -9.39
CA GLY A 18 7.15 -10.02 -10.05
C GLY A 18 5.73 -9.57 -9.67
N CYS A 19 5.57 -8.82 -8.58
CA CYS A 19 4.29 -8.21 -8.24
C CYS A 19 3.97 -7.03 -9.15
N ARG A 20 2.67 -6.82 -9.42
CA ARG A 20 2.14 -5.61 -10.05
C ARG A 20 1.31 -4.83 -9.06
N LEU A 21 1.38 -3.50 -9.12
CA LEU A 21 0.44 -2.64 -8.40
C LEU A 21 -0.93 -2.76 -9.08
N VAL A 22 -1.88 -3.43 -8.42
CA VAL A 22 -3.21 -3.70 -8.98
C VAL A 22 -4.30 -2.79 -8.40
N SER A 23 -4.04 -2.18 -7.25
CA SER A 23 -4.98 -1.27 -6.60
C SER A 23 -4.22 -0.22 -5.81
N ALA A 24 -4.70 1.02 -5.86
CA ALA A 24 -4.23 2.10 -5.04
C ALA A 24 -5.38 3.04 -4.73
N PHE A 25 -5.76 3.11 -3.48
CA PHE A 25 -6.94 3.86 -3.07
C PHE A 25 -6.79 4.42 -1.67
N SER A 26 -7.71 5.31 -1.34
CA SER A 26 -7.91 5.82 0.00
C SER A 26 -9.34 5.54 0.45
N GLN A 27 -9.55 5.31 1.74
CA GLN A 27 -10.88 5.27 2.36
C GLN A 27 -11.04 6.28 3.47
N ASN A 28 -9.95 6.57 4.17
CA ASN A 28 -9.89 7.56 5.23
C ASN A 28 -9.05 8.75 4.78
N LYS A 29 -9.31 9.93 5.35
CA LYS A 29 -8.45 11.09 5.13
C LYS A 29 -7.01 10.76 5.57
N ASP A 30 -6.04 11.26 4.81
CA ASP A 30 -4.62 11.09 5.08
C ASP A 30 -4.19 9.60 5.10
N GLU A 31 -4.83 8.76 4.29
CA GLU A 31 -4.52 7.34 4.13
C GLU A 31 -4.26 6.99 2.67
N LEU A 32 -3.25 6.14 2.44
CA LEU A 32 -2.99 5.49 1.16
C LEU A 32 -2.89 3.98 1.38
N ILE A 33 -3.63 3.21 0.59
CA ILE A 33 -3.55 1.76 0.56
C ILE A 33 -3.10 1.34 -0.83
N LEU A 34 -2.06 0.51 -0.88
CA LEU A 34 -1.51 -0.09 -2.08
C LEU A 34 -1.68 -1.60 -2.01
N GLU A 35 -2.10 -2.20 -3.10
CA GLU A 35 -2.14 -3.65 -3.27
C GLU A 35 -1.21 -4.07 -4.40
N PHE A 36 -0.26 -4.93 -4.05
CA PHE A 36 0.66 -5.57 -4.98
C PHE A 36 0.28 -7.03 -5.14
N ASN A 37 0.19 -7.53 -6.36
CA ASN A 37 -0.22 -8.90 -6.65
C ASN A 37 0.68 -9.57 -7.68
N ASP A 38 1.14 -10.79 -7.41
CA ASP A 38 2.01 -11.60 -8.29
C ASP A 38 1.24 -12.64 -9.13
N GLY A 39 -0.09 -12.58 -9.13
CA GLY A 39 -1.00 -13.56 -9.73
C GLY A 39 -1.43 -14.70 -8.79
N ARG A 40 -0.83 -14.82 -7.60
CA ARG A 40 -1.15 -15.84 -6.59
C ARG A 40 -1.52 -15.25 -5.24
N LYS A 41 -0.79 -14.24 -4.79
CA LYS A 41 -0.94 -13.59 -3.49
C LYS A 41 -0.98 -12.08 -3.64
N SER A 42 -1.85 -11.45 -2.85
CA SER A 42 -1.83 -10.00 -2.65
C SER A 42 -1.06 -9.64 -1.39
N THR A 43 -0.28 -8.57 -1.48
CA THR A 43 0.40 -7.92 -0.36
C THR A 43 -0.11 -6.49 -0.27
N PHE A 44 -0.55 -6.09 0.91
CA PHE A 44 -1.07 -4.76 1.16
C PHE A 44 -0.05 -3.91 1.91
N MET A 45 0.07 -2.66 1.48
CA MET A 45 0.81 -1.63 2.21
C MET A 45 -0.14 -0.49 2.50
N LYS A 46 -0.30 -0.15 3.78
CA LYS A 46 -1.07 1.01 4.22
C LYS A 46 -0.11 2.06 4.79
N ALA A 47 -0.22 3.27 4.25
CA ALA A 47 0.42 4.46 4.78
C ALA A 47 -0.62 5.34 5.49
N SER A 48 -0.36 5.63 6.77
CA SER A 48 -0.97 6.76 7.48
C SER A 48 -0.09 7.96 7.24
N LEU A 49 -0.68 9.04 6.73
CA LEU A 49 -0.03 10.31 6.41
C LEU A 49 -0.55 11.44 7.31
N ALA A 50 -1.24 11.09 8.40
CA ALA A 50 -1.74 12.04 9.37
C ALA A 50 -0.57 12.83 10.01
N PRO A 51 -0.72 14.14 10.26
CA PRO A 51 0.30 14.96 10.90
C PRO A 51 0.73 14.44 12.28
N GLU A 52 -0.21 13.85 13.02
CA GLU A 52 0.01 13.31 14.36
C GLU A 52 0.76 11.97 14.32
N LEU A 53 0.58 11.20 13.24
CA LEU A 53 1.21 9.90 13.05
C LEU A 53 1.38 9.54 11.58
N THR A 54 2.61 9.68 11.10
CA THR A 54 3.04 9.16 9.80
C THR A 54 3.69 7.79 9.97
N CYS A 55 3.05 6.73 9.48
CA CYS A 55 3.55 5.36 9.61
C CYS A 55 3.16 4.46 8.44
N LEU A 56 3.89 3.36 8.29
CA LEU A 56 3.62 2.30 7.32
C LEU A 56 3.23 1.02 8.05
N SER A 57 2.28 0.29 7.49
CA SER A 57 1.81 -1.00 8.00
C SER A 57 1.53 -1.97 6.84
N PHE A 58 1.67 -3.27 7.12
CA PHE A 58 1.58 -4.35 6.13
C PHE A 58 0.51 -5.36 6.56
N PRO A 59 -0.79 -5.03 6.42
CA PRO A 59 -1.85 -5.94 6.81
C PRO A 59 -1.92 -7.15 5.86
N GLU A 60 -2.27 -8.32 6.40
CA GLU A 60 -2.40 -9.55 5.59
C GLU A 60 -3.58 -9.47 4.60
N SER A 61 -4.61 -8.69 4.93
CA SER A 61 -5.76 -8.46 4.06
C SER A 61 -6.32 -7.05 4.27
N PHE A 62 -6.97 -6.51 3.24
CA PHE A 62 -7.65 -5.23 3.33
C PHE A 62 -9.02 -5.29 2.64
N ALA A 63 -10.08 -4.93 3.36
CA ALA A 63 -11.44 -4.88 2.79
C ALA A 63 -11.70 -3.50 2.15
N ARG A 64 -12.01 -3.48 0.86
CA ARG A 64 -12.34 -2.23 0.17
C ARG A 64 -13.80 -1.79 0.41
N ALA A 65 -14.02 -0.66 1.07
CA ALA A 65 -15.34 -0.06 1.24
C ALA A 65 -15.82 0.54 -0.10
N ARG A 66 -17.04 0.19 -0.54
CA ARG A 66 -17.55 0.63 -1.86
C ARG A 66 -17.98 2.11 -1.91
N LYS A 67 -18.54 2.66 -0.82
CA LYS A 67 -19.12 4.02 -0.81
C LYS A 67 -18.10 5.11 -0.51
N ASN A 68 -17.11 4.82 0.33
CA ASN A 68 -16.13 5.79 0.82
C ASN A 68 -14.75 5.35 0.38
N SER A 69 -14.53 5.19 -0.92
CA SER A 69 -13.22 4.87 -1.46
C SER A 69 -12.97 5.66 -2.73
N VAL A 70 -11.77 6.22 -2.82
CA VAL A 70 -11.30 6.96 -3.99
C VAL A 70 -10.07 6.22 -4.53
N ASP A 71 -10.12 5.83 -5.81
CA ASP A 71 -8.93 5.35 -6.52
C ASP A 71 -7.97 6.50 -6.77
N LEU A 72 -6.70 6.30 -6.41
CA LEU A 72 -5.66 7.33 -6.49
C LEU A 72 -4.81 7.21 -7.77
N PHE A 73 -4.82 6.05 -8.41
CA PHE A 73 -4.29 5.88 -9.75
C PHE A 73 -5.41 5.46 -10.70
N SER A 74 -5.51 6.17 -11.83
CA SER A 74 -6.24 5.63 -12.97
C SER A 74 -5.41 4.47 -13.56
N PRO A 75 -6.05 3.44 -14.14
CA PRO A 75 -5.32 2.44 -14.92
C PRO A 75 -4.44 3.18 -15.92
N LEU A 76 -3.16 2.80 -16.03
CA LEU A 76 -2.33 3.25 -17.14
C LEU A 76 -3.03 2.75 -18.42
N LEU A 77 -3.58 3.68 -19.21
CA LEU A 77 -4.23 3.42 -20.50
C LEU A 77 -3.26 2.77 -21.49
#